data_AF-A0A2T6CMP0-F1
#
_entry.id   AF-A0A2T6CMP0-F1
#
_cell.length_a   1.000
_cell.length_b   1.000
_cell.length_c   1.000
_cell.angle_alpha   90.00
_cell.angle_beta   90.00
_cell.angle_gamma   90.00
#
_symmetry.space_group_name_H-M   'P 1'
#
loop_
_entity.id
_entity.type
_entity.pdbx_description
1 polymer ?
#
loop_
_entity_poly.entity_id
_entity_poly.type
_entity_poly.pdbx_seq_one_letter_code
_entity_poly.pdbx_strand_id
1 'polypeptide(L)' 'MANARVSGVIGGSSPKALINGKLVRVGETVDAGLGIIFDGVRDNQLIFKDRSGATLARRY' A
#
# COMPACT_ATOMS: atom_id res chain seq x y z
N MET A 1 -17.00 -2.10 4.17
CA MET A 1 -15.98 -2.51 3.18
C MET A 1 -15.16 -1.28 2.81
N ALA A 2 -13.90 -1.22 3.23
CA ALA A 2 -13.05 -0.05 3.00
C ALA A 2 -12.37 -0.17 1.62
N ASN A 3 -12.92 0.52 0.63
CA ASN A 3 -12.33 0.59 -0.71
C ASN A 3 -11.20 1.63 -0.72
N ALA A 4 -9.98 1.25 -0.35
CA ALA A 4 -8.82 2.12 -0.56
C ALA A 4 -8.64 2.38 -2.07
N ARG A 5 -8.56 3.64 -2.51
CA ARG A 5 -8.32 3.97 -3.93
C ARG A 5 -6.83 4.16 -4.14
N VAL A 6 -6.25 3.32 -4.99
CA VAL A 6 -4.88 3.49 -5.47
C VAL A 6 -4.94 4.35 -6.73
N SER A 7 -4.18 5.44 -6.76
CA SER A 7 -4.19 6.40 -7.87
C SER A 7 -2.87 6.49 -8.64
N GLY A 8 -1.79 5.86 -8.15
CA GLY A 8 -0.52 5.82 -8.86
C GLY A 8 0.60 5.20 -8.05
N VAL A 9 1.63 4.71 -8.75
CA VAL A 9 2.83 4.11 -8.16
C VAL A 9 4.06 4.76 -8.79
N ILE A 10 4.96 5.25 -7.94
CA ILE A 10 6.25 5.79 -8.33
C ILE A 10 7.29 4.72 -8.04
N GLY A 11 7.84 4.11 -9.10
CA GLY A 11 8.89 3.10 -9.02
C GLY A 11 10.27 3.68 -8.71
N GLY A 12 11.25 2.79 -8.48
CA GLY A 12 12.64 3.13 -8.16
C GLY A 12 13.15 2.42 -6.91
N SER A 13 14.33 2.80 -6.41
CA SER A 13 14.97 2.19 -5.22
C SER A 13 14.19 2.37 -3.92
N SER A 14 13.17 3.24 -3.90
CA SER A 14 12.27 3.45 -2.77
C SER A 14 10.86 3.70 -3.31
N PRO A 15 10.10 2.63 -3.59
CA PRO A 15 8.79 2.75 -4.21
C PRO A 15 7.83 3.54 -3.31
N LYS A 16 7.04 4.40 -3.94
CA LYS A 16 5.98 5.18 -3.28
C LYS A 16 4.66 4.94 -3.97
N ALA A 17 3.59 4.91 -3.20
CA ALA A 17 2.24 4.73 -3.73
C ALA A 17 1.37 5.92 -3.35
N LEU A 18 0.55 6.38 -4.29
CA LEU A 18 -0.50 7.36 -4.04
C LEU A 18 -1.78 6.61 -3.66
N ILE A 19 -2.10 6.59 -2.37
CA ILE A 19 -3.22 5.83 -1.82
C ILE A 19 -4.13 6.80 -1.08
N ASN A 20 -5.42 6.82 -1.47
CA ASN A 20 -6.40 7.78 -0.97
C ASN A 20 -5.94 9.24 -1.09
N GLY A 21 -5.18 9.57 -2.15
CA GLY A 21 -4.62 10.91 -2.37
C GLY A 21 -3.40 11.26 -1.52
N LYS A 22 -2.94 10.35 -0.65
CA LYS A 22 -1.72 10.50 0.14
C LYS A 22 -0.57 9.72 -0.48
N LEU A 23 0.60 10.34 -0.57
CA LEU A 23 1.82 9.65 -0.98
C LEU A 23 2.35 8.86 0.23
N VAL A 24 2.45 7.55 0.08
CA VAL A 24 2.80 6.60 1.14
C VAL A 24 4.09 5.88 0.78
N ARG A 25 4.97 5.71 1.76
CA ARG A 25 6.27 5.02 1.60
C ARG A 25 6.20 3.62 2.19
N VAL A 26 7.12 2.75 1.76
CA VAL A 26 7.27 1.41 2.37
C VAL A 26 7.44 1.55 3.89
N GLY A 27 6.68 0.77 4.63
CA GLY A 27 6.62 0.79 6.10
C GLY A 27 5.64 1.79 6.70
N GLU A 28 5.05 2.70 5.91
CA GLU A 28 4.04 3.63 6.42
C GLU A 28 2.65 3.00 6.52
N THR A 29 1.91 3.43 7.55
CA THR A 29 0.51 3.08 7.75
C THR A 29 -0.37 3.79 6.73
N VAL A 30 -1.12 3.01 5.97
CA VAL A 30 -2.07 3.45 4.94
C VAL A 30 -3.46 3.66 5.52
N ASP A 31 -3.85 2.80 6.45
CA ASP A 31 -5.11 2.88 7.19
C ASP A 31 -4.86 2.51 8.64
N ALA A 32 -4.95 3.49 9.55
CA ALA A 32 -4.70 3.28 10.97
C ALA A 32 -5.85 2.53 11.66
N GLY A 33 -7.08 2.63 11.16
CA GLY A 33 -8.24 1.93 11.71
C GLY A 33 -8.17 0.43 11.45
N LEU A 34 -7.62 0.05 10.30
CA LEU A 34 -7.40 -1.35 9.92
C LEU A 34 -5.99 -1.86 10.24
N GLY A 35 -5.07 -0.97 10.61
CA GLY A 35 -3.66 -1.31 10.85
C GLY A 35 -2.95 -1.78 9.58
N ILE A 36 -3.32 -1.24 8.42
CA ILE A 36 -2.74 -1.63 7.13
C ILE A 36 -1.48 -0.80 6.90
N ILE A 37 -0.39 -1.49 6.55
CA ILE A 37 0.92 -0.93 6.23
C ILE A 37 1.23 -1.20 4.76
N PHE A 38 1.84 -0.24 4.09
CA PHE A 38 2.34 -0.42 2.74
C PHE A 38 3.70 -1.16 2.78
N ASP A 39 3.75 -2.38 2.26
CA ASP A 39 4.93 -3.24 2.30
C ASP A 39 5.81 -3.06 1.04
N GLY A 40 5.21 -2.70 -0.09
CA GLY A 40 5.96 -2.36 -1.31
C GLY A 40 5.26 -2.73 -2.59
N VAL A 41 6.05 -2.86 -3.66
CA VAL A 41 5.56 -3.23 -5.00
C VAL A 41 6.26 -4.50 -5.43
N ARG A 42 5.48 -5.49 -5.90
CA ARG A 42 5.99 -6.74 -6.47
C ARG A 42 5.09 -7.18 -7.61
N ASP A 43 5.66 -7.65 -8.72
CA ASP A 43 4.90 -8.21 -9.86
C ASP A 43 3.77 -7.29 -10.37
N ASN A 44 4.02 -5.96 -10.41
CA ASN A 44 3.03 -4.91 -10.72
C ASN A 44 1.80 -4.91 -9.79
N GLN A 45 2.00 -5.33 -8.54
CA GLN A 45 1.01 -5.29 -7.48
C GLN A 45 1.57 -4.49 -6.31
N LEU A 46 0.69 -3.72 -5.67
CA LEU A 46 0.96 -3.14 -4.37
C LEU A 46 0.72 -4.20 -3.30
N ILE A 47 1.70 -4.34 -2.44
CA ILE A 47 1.70 -5.28 -1.33
C ILE A 47 1.42 -4.50 -0.05
N PHE A 48 0.47 -4.98 0.71
CA PHE A 48 0.06 -4.44 1.99
C PHE A 48 0.09 -5.54 3.05
N LYS A 49 0.39 -5.16 4.29
CA LYS A 49 0.27 -6.04 5.45
C LYS A 49 -0.68 -5.44 6.46
N ASP A 50 -1.55 -6.25 7.03
CA ASP A 50 -2.33 -5.83 8.19
C ASP A 50 -1.59 -6.18 9.50
N ARG A 51 -2.17 -5.79 10.64
CA ARG A 51 -1.65 -6.10 11.97
C ARG A 51 -1.57 -7.59 12.30
N SER A 52 -2.37 -8.44 11.65
CA SER A 52 -2.32 -9.89 11.84
C SER A 52 -1.22 -10.58 11.03
N GLY A 53 -0.55 -9.83 10.13
CA GLY A 53 0.45 -10.36 9.21
C GLY A 53 -0.14 -10.88 7.90
N ALA A 54 -1.45 -10.76 7.70
CA ALA A 54 -2.09 -11.08 6.44
C ALA A 54 -1.61 -10.11 5.36
N THR A 55 -1.28 -10.68 4.19
CA THR A 55 -0.80 -9.91 3.04
C THR A 55 -1.95 -9.69 2.06
N LEU A 56 -2.17 -8.44 1.69
CA LEU A 56 -3.12 -8.03 0.65
C LEU A 56 -2.33 -7.54 -0.56
N ALA A 57 -2.58 -8.15 -1.71
CA ALA A 57 -2.00 -7.72 -2.97
C ALA A 57 -3.09 -7.06 -3.83
N ARG A 58 -2.76 -5.91 -4.42
CA ARG A 58 -3.66 -5.22 -5.33
C ARG A 58 -2.94 -4.77 -6.59
N ARG A 59 -3.48 -5.18 -7.74
CA ARG A 59 -3.05 -4.71 -9.05
C ARG A 59 -3.46 -3.24 -9.23
N TYR A 60 -2.58 -2.44 -9.82
CA TYR A 60 -2.78 -1.02 -10.11
C TYR A 60 -2.53 -0.71 -11.58
#